data_AF-A0A7R9GLB2-F1
#
_entry.id   AF-A0A7R9GLB2-F1
#
_cell.length_a   1.000
_cell.length_b   1.000
_cell.length_c   1.000
_cell.angle_alpha   90.00
_cell.angle_beta   90.00
_cell.angle_gamma   90.00
#
_symmetry.space_group_name_H-M   'P 1'
#
loop_
_entity.id
_entity.type
_entity.pdbx_description
1 polymer ?
#
loop_
_entity_poly.entity_id
_entity_poly.type
_entity_poly.pdbx_seq_one_letter_code
_entity_poly.pdbx_strand_id
1 'polypeptide(L)'
;MRAVKLIVVTASINEALITLVAAGPQQSQNGEQSEVNSDDLPFNRGQLSNIGTLEAEKHGDYDCFVYHDVDLIPEKSKTTYKCFPWPLHLAIGVEQSQYIPYYGGVGGVAIVPKQLIHQVNGHSNNFWGWGGEDDDLLLRFNSQGFNVMHYPAEVGRYRSLPHVPASPSPNRS
;
A
#
# COMPACT_ATOMS: atom_id res chain seq x y z
N MET A 1 -19.39 21.44 0.92
CA MET A 1 -18.67 20.23 0.46
C MET A 1 -17.37 20.15 1.23
N ARG A 2 -17.12 19.06 1.98
CA ARG A 2 -15.86 18.85 2.73
C ARG A 2 -14.78 18.40 1.75
N ALA A 3 -13.56 18.93 1.87
CA ALA A 3 -12.42 18.50 1.07
C ALA A 3 -12.00 17.08 1.47
N VAL A 4 -11.78 16.22 0.47
CA VAL A 4 -11.31 14.85 0.66
C VAL A 4 -9.80 14.85 0.88
N LYS A 5 -9.32 14.20 1.94
CA LYS A 5 -7.91 14.14 2.35
C LYS A 5 -7.33 12.75 2.10
N LEU A 6 -6.16 12.74 1.47
CA LEU A 6 -5.42 11.55 1.07
C LEU A 6 -4.02 11.56 1.69
N ILE A 7 -3.49 10.38 2.03
CA ILE A 7 -2.08 10.21 2.36
C ILE A 7 -1.51 8.99 1.65
N VAL A 8 -0.27 9.12 1.17
CA VAL A 8 0.49 8.02 0.60
C VAL A 8 1.30 7.35 1.71
N VAL A 9 1.09 6.05 1.86
CA VAL A 9 1.83 5.16 2.75
C VAL A 9 2.74 4.31 1.87
N THR A 10 4.03 4.60 1.91
CA THR A 10 5.05 3.83 1.18
C THR A 10 5.90 3.03 2.15
N ALA A 11 6.36 1.85 1.73
CA ALA A 11 7.36 1.07 2.43
C ALA A 11 8.49 0.71 1.45
N SER A 12 9.75 0.77 1.89
CA SER A 12 10.92 0.44 1.06
C SER A 12 11.84 -0.54 1.77
N ILE A 13 12.44 -1.44 0.99
CA ILE A 13 13.37 -2.48 1.46
C ILE A 13 14.73 -1.94 1.92
N ASN A 14 15.14 -0.76 1.42
CA ASN A 14 16.52 -0.27 1.61
C ASN A 14 16.67 0.65 2.83
N GLU A 15 15.57 1.26 3.26
CA GLU A 15 15.50 2.02 4.51
C GLU A 15 14.06 1.84 5.00
N ALA A 16 13.86 1.40 6.25
CA ALA A 16 12.55 1.34 6.88
C ALA A 16 12.00 2.76 7.15
N LEU A 17 11.88 3.55 6.08
CA LEU A 17 11.43 4.92 6.06
C LEU A 17 9.97 4.92 5.61
N ILE A 18 9.07 5.04 6.58
CA ILE A 18 7.69 5.42 6.33
C ILE A 18 7.72 6.88 5.87
N THR A 19 7.75 7.11 4.56
CA THR A 19 7.63 8.46 4.02
C THR A 19 6.15 8.84 4.00
N LEU A 20 5.69 9.48 5.08
CA LEU A 20 4.41 10.19 5.11
C LEU A 20 4.52 11.46 4.25
N VAL A 21 4.20 11.38 2.96
CA VAL A 21 4.09 12.59 2.12
C VAL A 21 2.76 13.28 2.45
N ALA A 22 2.76 14.10 3.51
CA ALA A 22 1.67 15.01 3.82
C ALA A 22 1.95 16.39 3.18
N ALA A 23 0.97 16.97 2.50
CA ALA A 23 1.01 18.39 2.15
C ALA A 23 0.64 19.22 3.40
N GLY A 24 1.62 19.52 4.26
CA GLY A 24 1.41 20.37 5.44
C GLY A 24 2.53 20.25 6.49
N PRO A 25 2.71 21.25 7.38
CA PRO A 25 3.89 21.35 8.23
C PRO A 25 3.89 20.33 9.36
N GLN A 26 5.07 19.77 9.63
CA GLN A 26 5.35 18.73 10.62
C GLN A 26 5.42 19.26 12.06
N GLN A 27 4.98 18.43 13.02
CA GLN A 27 5.52 18.39 14.39
C GLN A 27 5.59 16.94 14.89
N SER A 28 6.66 16.62 15.64
CA SER A 28 7.08 15.31 16.13
C SER A 28 6.68 15.04 17.58
N GLN A 29 6.37 13.78 17.96
CA GLN A 29 6.53 13.27 19.33
C GLN A 29 6.92 11.78 19.37
N ASN A 30 7.74 11.45 20.37
CA ASN A 30 8.40 10.15 20.60
C ASN A 30 7.52 9.16 21.38
N GLY A 31 7.70 7.87 21.12
CA GLY A 31 7.18 6.76 21.94
C GLY A 31 8.12 5.56 21.87
N GLU A 32 8.38 4.96 23.03
CA GLU A 32 9.31 3.86 23.30
C GLU A 32 8.73 2.50 22.86
N GLN A 33 9.51 1.68 22.13
CA GLN A 33 9.16 0.32 21.73
C GLN A 33 10.34 -0.61 21.99
N SER A 34 10.04 -1.80 22.54
CA SER A 34 10.99 -2.86 22.87
C SER A 34 11.82 -3.30 21.67
N GLU A 35 13.15 -3.30 21.82
CA GLU A 35 14.12 -3.69 20.80
C GLU A 35 14.03 -5.19 20.46
N VAL A 36 13.35 -5.51 19.36
CA VAL A 36 13.67 -6.69 18.55
C VAL A 36 14.83 -6.26 17.65
N ASN A 37 15.92 -7.04 17.60
CA ASN A 37 17.02 -6.77 16.68
C ASN A 37 16.49 -6.92 15.23
N SER A 38 16.07 -5.80 14.64
CA SER A 38 15.30 -5.70 13.40
C SER A 38 16.12 -6.01 12.16
N ASP A 39 17.44 -6.05 12.30
CA ASP A 39 18.38 -6.02 11.18
C ASP A 39 18.48 -7.36 10.44
N ASP A 40 17.99 -8.45 11.05
CA ASP A 40 17.99 -9.80 10.46
C ASP A 40 16.61 -10.25 9.95
N LEU A 41 15.55 -9.49 10.20
CA LEU A 41 14.20 -9.86 9.77
C LEU A 41 13.97 -9.44 8.30
N PRO A 42 13.36 -10.31 7.47
CA PRO A 42 12.95 -9.91 6.13
C PRO A 42 12.01 -8.70 6.15
N PHE A 43 12.00 -7.92 5.06
CA PHE A 43 11.07 -6.81 4.93
C PHE A 43 9.60 -7.25 5.03
N ASN A 44 8.78 -6.49 5.75
CA ASN A 44 7.35 -6.78 5.96
C ASN A 44 6.47 -5.61 5.49
N ARG A 45 6.04 -5.67 4.22
CA ARG A 45 5.24 -4.62 3.58
C ARG A 45 3.89 -4.40 4.27
N GLY A 46 3.20 -5.48 4.64
CA GLY A 46 1.89 -5.42 5.30
C GLY A 46 1.97 -4.75 6.67
N GLN A 47 2.95 -5.13 7.48
CA GLN A 47 3.17 -4.52 8.79
C GLN A 47 3.52 -3.03 8.68
N LEU A 48 4.42 -2.64 7.78
CA LEU A 48 4.76 -1.23 7.56
C LEU A 48 3.57 -0.42 7.04
N SER A 49 2.72 -1.02 6.22
CA SER A 49 1.47 -0.39 5.76
C SER A 49 0.51 -0.15 6.91
N ASN A 50 0.40 -1.09 7.86
CA ASN A 50 -0.39 -0.93 9.07
C ASN A 50 0.17 0.17 9.99
N ILE A 51 1.49 0.17 10.23
CA ILE A 51 2.16 1.22 11.01
C ILE A 51 1.94 2.57 10.36
N GLY A 52 2.18 2.71 9.05
CA GLY A 52 2.00 3.96 8.33
C GLY A 52 0.55 4.45 8.33
N THR A 53 -0.43 3.55 8.33
CA THR A 53 -1.86 3.87 8.50
C THR A 53 -2.11 4.49 9.87
N LEU A 54 -1.64 3.84 10.95
CA LEU A 54 -1.82 4.31 12.32
C LEU A 54 -1.08 5.63 12.57
N GLU A 55 0.15 5.78 12.07
CA GLU A 55 0.92 7.02 12.19
C GLU A 55 0.26 8.17 11.42
N ALA A 56 -0.22 7.93 10.20
CA ALA A 56 -0.94 8.92 9.43
C ALA A 56 -2.15 9.48 10.20
N GLU A 57 -2.93 8.61 10.85
CA GLU A 57 -4.11 9.02 11.62
C GLU A 57 -3.78 9.93 12.81
N LYS A 58 -2.56 9.89 13.35
CA LYS A 58 -2.10 10.85 14.37
C LYS A 58 -1.87 12.24 13.81
N HIS A 59 -1.56 12.34 12.52
CA HIS A 59 -1.24 13.60 11.84
C HIS A 59 -2.42 14.21 11.07
N GLY A 60 -3.54 13.50 10.93
CA GLY A 60 -4.72 14.04 10.29
C GLY A 60 -5.88 13.06 10.15
N ASP A 61 -7.07 13.64 9.93
CA ASP A 61 -8.27 12.87 9.59
C ASP A 61 -8.35 12.70 8.07
N TYR A 62 -7.72 11.65 7.57
CA TYR A 62 -7.71 11.24 6.16
C TYR A 62 -8.93 10.38 5.83
N ASP A 63 -9.48 10.55 4.63
CA ASP A 63 -10.65 9.79 4.17
C ASP A 63 -10.24 8.45 3.53
N CYS A 64 -9.03 8.39 2.96
CA CYS A 64 -8.47 7.16 2.40
C CYS A 64 -6.93 7.15 2.44
N PHE A 65 -6.39 5.94 2.36
CA PHE A 65 -4.96 5.65 2.34
C PHE A 65 -4.54 5.15 0.95
N VAL A 66 -3.37 5.57 0.47
CA VAL A 66 -2.75 4.98 -0.72
C VAL A 66 -1.59 4.12 -0.28
N TYR A 67 -1.69 2.82 -0.48
CA TYR A 67 -0.56 1.91 -0.35
C TYR A 67 0.18 1.86 -1.67
N HIS A 68 1.46 2.23 -1.66
CA HIS A 68 2.19 2.50 -2.89
C HIS A 68 3.63 2.03 -2.80
N ASP A 69 4.01 1.12 -3.68
CA ASP A 69 5.39 0.68 -3.81
C ASP A 69 6.25 1.83 -4.36
N VAL A 70 7.37 2.11 -3.70
CA VAL A 70 8.20 3.30 -4.00
C VAL A 70 8.86 3.27 -5.38
N ASP A 71 8.94 2.09 -5.98
CA ASP A 71 9.56 1.82 -7.28
C ASP A 71 8.55 1.81 -8.45
N LEU A 72 7.27 2.08 -8.21
CA LEU A 72 6.26 2.13 -9.26
C LEU A 72 5.89 3.56 -9.62
N ILE A 73 6.21 4.00 -10.84
CA ILE A 73 5.90 5.36 -11.32
C ILE A 73 4.75 5.31 -12.34
N PRO A 74 3.64 6.05 -12.14
CA PRO A 74 2.53 6.04 -13.10
C PRO A 74 2.95 6.63 -14.45
N GLU A 75 2.65 5.94 -15.55
CA GLU A 75 3.01 6.39 -16.90
C GLU A 75 2.01 7.35 -17.51
N LYS A 76 0.77 7.33 -17.03
CA LYS A 76 -0.34 8.09 -17.61
C LYS A 76 -0.70 9.26 -16.72
N SER A 77 -0.78 10.46 -17.31
CA SER A 77 -1.28 11.66 -16.62
C SER A 77 -2.71 11.54 -16.12
N LYS A 78 -3.48 10.58 -16.66
CA LYS A 78 -4.85 10.26 -16.22
C LYS A 78 -4.90 9.38 -14.97
N THR A 79 -3.77 8.87 -14.47
CA THR A 79 -3.71 8.09 -13.24
C THR A 79 -3.88 9.03 -12.04
N THR A 80 -5.12 9.18 -11.57
CA THR A 80 -5.44 10.15 -10.50
C THR A 80 -5.53 9.49 -9.14
N TYR A 81 -4.90 10.10 -8.15
CA TYR A 81 -4.90 9.60 -6.78
C TYR A 81 -6.08 10.24 -6.04
N LYS A 82 -7.25 9.61 -6.13
CA LYS A 82 -8.51 10.11 -5.57
C LYS A 82 -9.20 9.01 -4.78
N CYS A 83 -9.73 9.35 -3.61
CA CYS A 83 -10.55 8.41 -2.85
C CYS A 83 -11.75 7.97 -3.69
N PHE A 84 -12.08 6.69 -3.56
CA PHE A 84 -13.21 6.04 -4.19
C PHE A 84 -14.02 5.33 -3.10
N PRO A 85 -15.36 5.15 -3.22
CA PRO A 85 -16.15 4.47 -2.18
C PRO A 85 -15.76 3.01 -1.91
N TRP A 86 -14.99 2.41 -2.80
CA TRP A 86 -14.54 1.01 -2.77
C TRP A 86 -13.00 0.95 -2.86
N PRO A 87 -12.34 -0.15 -2.43
CA PRO A 87 -10.92 -0.33 -2.65
C PRO A 87 -10.63 -0.28 -4.14
N LEU A 88 -9.57 0.42 -4.54
CA LEU A 88 -9.26 0.70 -5.92
C LEU A 88 -7.80 0.32 -6.21
N HIS A 89 -7.59 -0.67 -7.07
CA HIS A 89 -6.28 -1.09 -7.56
C HIS A 89 -5.87 -0.27 -8.79
N LEU A 90 -4.73 0.41 -8.70
CA LEU A 90 -4.22 1.33 -9.72
C LEU A 90 -3.15 0.67 -10.61
N ALA A 91 -2.25 -0.14 -10.03
CA ALA A 91 -1.10 -0.73 -10.71
C ALA A 91 -1.43 -1.98 -11.53
N ILE A 92 -2.33 -1.84 -12.50
CA ILE A 92 -2.87 -2.94 -13.30
C ILE A 92 -1.82 -3.58 -14.21
N GLY A 93 -0.98 -2.77 -14.86
CA GLY A 93 0.07 -3.23 -15.77
C GLY A 93 1.41 -2.61 -15.40
N VAL A 94 2.31 -3.42 -14.85
CA VAL A 94 3.65 -2.99 -14.44
C VAL A 94 4.71 -3.42 -15.47
N GLU A 95 5.72 -2.56 -15.69
CA GLU A 95 6.79 -2.81 -16.67
C GLU A 95 7.51 -4.14 -16.45
N GLN A 96 7.81 -4.49 -15.18
CA GLN A 96 8.48 -5.73 -14.81
C GLN A 96 7.70 -7.00 -15.23
N SER A 97 6.38 -6.90 -15.34
CA SER A 97 5.48 -7.97 -15.80
C SER A 97 5.10 -7.78 -17.28
N GLN A 98 5.90 -7.03 -18.04
CA GLN A 98 5.67 -6.73 -19.46
C GLN A 98 4.30 -6.07 -19.72
N TYR A 99 3.78 -5.33 -18.75
CA TYR A 99 2.46 -4.69 -18.78
C TYR A 99 1.29 -5.69 -18.95
N ILE A 100 1.47 -6.97 -18.64
CA ILE A 100 0.37 -7.93 -18.60
C ILE A 100 -0.62 -7.51 -17.50
N PRO A 101 -1.89 -7.20 -17.84
CA PRO A 101 -2.86 -6.73 -16.86
C PRO A 101 -3.17 -7.78 -15.78
N TYR A 102 -3.10 -7.37 -14.51
CA TYR A 102 -3.47 -8.20 -13.37
C TYR A 102 -4.62 -7.57 -12.58
N TYR A 103 -5.78 -8.24 -12.60
CA TYR A 103 -6.99 -7.83 -11.88
C TYR A 103 -7.26 -8.68 -10.63
N GLY A 104 -6.40 -9.66 -10.36
CA GLY A 104 -6.58 -10.62 -9.27
C GLY A 104 -6.03 -10.18 -7.93
N GLY A 105 -5.67 -8.90 -7.75
CA GLY A 105 -4.98 -8.41 -6.55
C GLY A 105 -5.14 -6.91 -6.31
N VAL A 106 -4.49 -6.45 -5.24
CA VAL A 106 -4.36 -5.04 -4.82
C VAL A 106 -2.90 -4.64 -4.60
N GLY A 107 -1.96 -5.39 -5.18
CA GLY A 107 -0.52 -5.15 -5.11
C GLY A 107 -0.07 -3.90 -5.86
N GLY A 108 1.20 -3.52 -5.66
CA GLY A 108 1.79 -2.35 -6.31
C GLY A 108 1.25 -1.03 -5.77
N VAL A 109 0.08 -0.62 -6.25
CA VAL A 109 -0.58 0.64 -5.85
C VAL A 109 -2.08 0.43 -5.68
N ALA A 110 -2.59 0.70 -4.48
CA ALA A 110 -4.02 0.66 -4.17
C ALA A 110 -4.45 1.83 -3.30
N ILE A 111 -5.69 2.31 -3.51
CA ILE A 111 -6.36 3.31 -2.68
C ILE A 111 -7.45 2.61 -1.90
N VAL A 112 -7.44 2.76 -0.57
CA VAL A 112 -8.40 2.10 0.32
C VAL A 112 -9.07 3.14 1.22
N PRO A 113 -10.41 3.23 1.25
CA PRO A 113 -11.12 4.08 2.20
C PRO A 113 -10.78 3.70 3.65
N LYS A 114 -10.63 4.72 4.50
CA LYS A 114 -10.32 4.53 5.93
C LYS A 114 -11.30 3.55 6.59
N GLN A 115 -12.59 3.71 6.34
CA GLN A 115 -13.60 2.82 6.91
C GLN A 115 -13.41 1.36 6.49
N LEU A 116 -13.08 1.09 5.22
CA LEU A 116 -12.95 -0.27 4.71
C LEU A 116 -11.69 -0.96 5.22
N ILE A 117 -10.55 -0.24 5.31
CA ILE A 117 -9.33 -0.83 5.86
C ILE A 117 -9.49 -1.21 7.34
N HIS A 118 -10.19 -0.39 8.12
CA HIS A 118 -10.51 -0.70 9.52
C HIS A 118 -11.47 -1.89 9.64
N GLN A 119 -12.45 -2.01 8.75
CA GLN A 119 -13.39 -3.14 8.76
C GLN A 119 -12.72 -4.49 8.46
N VAL A 120 -11.66 -4.51 7.65
CA VAL A 120 -10.88 -5.73 7.38
C VAL A 120 -9.72 -5.97 8.37
N ASN A 121 -9.57 -5.10 9.38
CA ASN A 121 -8.48 -5.15 10.34
C ASN A 121 -7.09 -5.05 9.67
N GLY A 122 -6.93 -4.15 8.70
CA GLY A 122 -5.65 -3.88 8.04
C GLY A 122 -5.08 -5.05 7.22
N HIS A 123 -3.80 -4.95 6.91
CA HIS A 123 -3.02 -6.03 6.27
C HIS A 123 -2.64 -7.09 7.30
N SER A 124 -2.33 -8.31 6.85
CA SER A 124 -1.64 -9.30 7.69
C SER A 124 -0.22 -8.84 8.05
N ASN A 125 0.17 -9.06 9.31
CA ASN A 125 1.55 -8.82 9.79
C ASN A 125 2.45 -10.05 9.62
N ASN A 126 1.97 -11.14 9.02
CA ASN A 126 2.67 -12.43 9.01
C ASN A 126 3.47 -12.69 7.73
N PHE A 127 3.49 -11.76 6.77
CA PHE A 127 4.23 -11.91 5.52
C PHE A 127 5.60 -11.22 5.63
N TRP A 128 6.61 -12.03 5.95
CA TRP A 128 8.00 -11.61 6.06
C TRP A 128 8.75 -12.01 4.78
N GLY A 129 9.09 -11.04 3.93
CA GLY A 129 9.64 -11.25 2.59
C GLY A 129 8.64 -10.90 1.49
N TRP A 130 8.96 -11.28 0.25
CA TRP A 130 8.15 -10.94 -0.92
C TRP A 130 6.93 -11.86 -1.08
N GLY A 131 5.75 -11.24 -1.19
CA GLY A 131 4.52 -11.82 -1.75
C GLY A 131 3.52 -12.37 -0.72
N GLY A 132 2.24 -12.30 -1.10
CA GLY A 132 1.09 -12.92 -0.43
C GLY A 132 0.31 -11.97 0.49
N GLU A 133 0.88 -10.82 0.88
CA GLU A 133 0.21 -9.88 1.80
C GLU A 133 -0.91 -9.08 1.13
N ASP A 134 -0.75 -8.78 -0.16
CA ASP A 134 -1.73 -8.11 -1.00
C ASP A 134 -2.85 -9.07 -1.43
N ASP A 135 -2.53 -10.34 -1.67
CA ASP A 135 -3.50 -11.41 -1.89
C ASP A 135 -4.38 -11.64 -0.63
N ASP A 136 -3.76 -11.72 0.55
CA ASP A 136 -4.48 -11.80 1.83
C ASP A 136 -5.41 -10.60 2.04
N LEU A 137 -4.94 -9.38 1.74
CA LEU A 137 -5.77 -8.19 1.84
C LEU A 137 -6.98 -8.24 0.90
N LEU A 138 -6.78 -8.67 -0.36
CA LEU A 138 -7.88 -8.88 -1.30
C LEU A 138 -8.89 -9.90 -0.75
N LEU A 139 -8.43 -11.03 -0.21
CA LEU A 139 -9.29 -12.05 0.39
C LEU A 139 -10.12 -11.49 1.54
N ARG A 140 -9.53 -10.64 2.39
CA ARG A 140 -10.27 -9.96 3.46
C ARG A 140 -11.36 -9.04 2.92
N PHE A 141 -11.07 -8.21 1.92
CA PHE A 141 -12.08 -7.37 1.27
C PHE A 141 -13.23 -8.22 0.71
N ASN A 142 -12.89 -9.29 -0.01
CA ASN A 142 -13.88 -10.20 -0.59
C ASN A 142 -14.74 -10.88 0.49
N SER A 143 -14.14 -11.30 1.61
CA SER A 143 -14.85 -11.93 2.74
C SER A 143 -15.86 -11.01 3.42
N GLN A 144 -15.63 -9.70 3.38
CA GLN A 144 -16.54 -8.67 3.89
C GLN A 144 -17.55 -8.20 2.81
N GLY A 145 -17.51 -8.77 1.61
CA GLY A 145 -18.39 -8.41 0.50
C GLY A 145 -18.05 -7.07 -0.17
N PHE A 146 -16.83 -6.57 0.01
CA PHE A 146 -16.40 -5.34 -0.66
C PHE A 146 -15.93 -5.65 -2.07
N ASN A 147 -16.44 -4.89 -3.03
CA ASN A 147 -16.03 -5.04 -4.43
C ASN A 147 -14.75 -4.25 -4.68
N VAL A 148 -13.66 -4.92 -5.04
CA VAL A 148 -12.43 -4.24 -5.46
C VAL A 148 -12.57 -3.74 -6.89
N MET A 149 -12.32 -2.46 -7.07
CA MET A 149 -12.38 -1.80 -8.37
C MET A 149 -10.97 -1.72 -8.96
N HIS A 150 -10.90 -1.69 -10.28
CA HIS A 150 -9.63 -1.67 -11.00
C HIS A 150 -9.61 -0.53 -12.01
N TYR A 151 -8.45 0.10 -12.17
CA TYR A 151 -8.25 1.00 -13.30
C TYR A 151 -8.34 0.24 -14.64
N PRO A 152 -8.76 0.91 -15.73
CA PRO A 152 -8.58 0.35 -17.06
C PRO A 152 -7.09 0.11 -17.33
N ALA A 153 -6.73 -0.97 -18.01
CA ALA A 153 -5.34 -1.32 -18.31
C ALA A 153 -4.58 -0.20 -19.04
N GLU A 154 -5.26 0.62 -19.84
CA GLU A 154 -4.66 1.73 -20.58
C GLU A 154 -4.27 2.91 -19.68
N VAL A 155 -4.90 3.03 -18.50
CA VAL A 155 -4.65 4.06 -17.49
C VAL A 155 -3.73 3.54 -16.41
N GLY A 156 -3.97 2.32 -15.91
CA GLY A 156 -3.24 1.68 -14.82
C GLY A 156 -1.85 1.15 -15.18
N ARG A 157 -1.12 1.85 -16.06
CA ARG A 157 0.26 1.48 -16.42
C ARG A 157 1.27 2.16 -15.52
N TYR A 158 2.19 1.37 -15.00
CA TYR A 158 3.27 1.82 -14.13
C TYR A 158 4.62 1.32 -14.64
N ARG A 159 5.60 2.21 -14.60
CA ARG A 159 7.00 1.89 -14.85
C ARG A 159 7.65 1.41 -13.55
N SER A 160 8.43 0.34 -13.62
CA SER A 160 9.15 -0.20 -12.46
C SER A 160 10.58 0.34 -12.43
N LEU A 161 11.01 0.88 -11.30
CA LEU A 161 12.41 1.25 -11.09
C LEU A 161 13.25 -0.02 -10.86
N PRO A 162 14.50 -0.07 -11.36
CA PRO A 162 15.36 -1.23 -11.17
C PRO A 162 15.65 -1.49 -9.69
N HIS A 163 15.52 -2.74 -9.25
CA HIS A 163 15.80 -3.18 -7.89
C HIS A 163 16.18 -4.67 -7.86
N VAL A 164 16.78 -5.12 -6.75
CA VAL A 164 17.05 -6.54 -6.51
C VAL A 164 15.79 -7.18 -5.92
N PRO A 165 15.28 -8.29 -6.49
CA PRO A 165 14.14 -8.99 -5.92
C PRO A 165 14.40 -9.46 -4.49
N ALA A 166 13.44 -9.25 -3.59
CA ALA A 166 13.55 -9.73 -2.21
C ALA A 166 13.30 -11.24 -2.11
N SER A 167 13.81 -11.86 -1.04
CA SER A 167 13.53 -13.27 -0.75
C SER A 167 12.03 -13.52 -0.58
N PRO A 168 11.48 -14.60 -1.16
CA PRO A 168 10.08 -14.97 -0.99
C PRO A 168 9.66 -15.13 0.47
N SER A 169 8.46 -14.66 0.82
CA SER A 169 7.84 -14.99 2.10
C SER A 169 7.54 -16.48 2.17
N PRO A 170 7.82 -17.18 3.29
CA PRO A 170 7.46 -18.59 3.45
C PRO A 170 5.94 -18.81 3.52
N ASN A 171 5.18 -17.74 3.80
CA ASN A 171 3.72 -17.78 3.92
C ASN A 171 2.99 -17.43 2.62
N ARG A 172 3.72 -17.18 1.52
CA ARG A 172 3.11 -17.02 0.19
C ARG A 172 2.71 -18.43 -0.32
N SER A 173 1.46 -18.61 -0.68
CA SER A 173 0.93 -19.89 -1.19
C SER A 173 0.77 -19.87 -2.70
#